data_AF-A0A497TRX0-F1
#
_entry.id   AF-A0A497TRX0-F1
#
_cell.length_a   1.000
_cell.length_b   1.000
_cell.length_c   1.000
_cell.angle_alpha   90.00
_cell.angle_beta   90.00
_cell.angle_gamma   90.00
#
_symmetry.space_group_name_H-M   'P 1'
#
loop_
_entity.id
_entity.type
_entity.pdbx_description
1 polymer ?
#
loop_
_entity_poly.entity_id
_entity_poly.type
_entity_poly.pdbx_seq_one_letter_code
_entity_poly.pdbx_strand_id
1 'polypeptide(L)'
;MLTLESESLIDLEGKLAFLETLDCKEGIMILVKGNPSLERFRDKLLKYRKPQEYRFVIEGQKVKGNALAFWTITEVEDALSFLFTHRGFFYWEEKDAFVFTSPITPSPEPPVRRALRLVRYLKRREEDDNNRE
;
A
#
# COMPACT_ATOMS: atom_id res chain seq x y z
N MET A 1 -1.05 14.64 -3.65
CA MET A 1 -1.12 13.20 -3.31
C MET A 1 -2.14 13.13 -2.20
N LEU A 2 -3.08 12.19 -2.26
CA LEU A 2 -4.08 12.06 -1.20
C LEU A 2 -3.52 11.20 -0.07
N THR A 3 -3.60 11.71 1.16
CA THR A 3 -3.22 10.97 2.36
C THR A 3 -4.49 10.47 3.03
N LEU A 4 -4.54 9.18 3.34
CA LEU A 4 -5.67 8.52 3.96
C LEU A 4 -5.26 7.98 5.33
N GLU A 5 -6.09 8.29 6.31
CA GLU A 5 -6.06 7.74 7.66
C GLU A 5 -7.37 6.99 7.89
N SER A 6 -7.30 5.87 8.59
CA SER A 6 -8.47 5.04 8.87
C SER A 6 -8.21 4.09 10.02
N GLU A 7 -9.19 3.91 10.90
CA GLU A 7 -9.09 3.00 12.03
C GLU A 7 -9.34 1.52 11.66
N SER A 8 -9.86 1.24 10.45
CA SER A 8 -10.17 -0.12 10.01
C SER A 8 -10.05 -0.33 8.51
N LEU A 9 -9.89 -1.58 8.06
CA LEU A 9 -9.89 -1.88 6.62
C LEU A 9 -11.25 -1.60 5.95
N ILE A 10 -12.35 -1.66 6.70
CA ILE A 10 -13.70 -1.41 6.17
C ILE A 10 -13.88 0.06 5.79
N ASP A 11 -13.53 0.98 6.69
CA ASP A 11 -13.59 2.42 6.41
C ASP A 11 -12.61 2.80 5.28
N LEU A 12 -11.40 2.24 5.30
CA LEU A 12 -10.41 2.46 4.25
C LEU A 12 -10.89 1.95 2.89
N GLU A 13 -11.54 0.78 2.84
CA GLU A 13 -12.15 0.24 1.62
C GLU A 13 -13.24 1.19 1.09
N GLY A 14 -14.11 1.71 1.97
CA GLY A 14 -15.15 2.67 1.60
C GLY A 14 -14.59 3.95 1.00
N LYS A 15 -13.57 4.55 1.64
CA LYS A 15 -12.87 5.74 1.13
C LYS A 15 -12.26 5.49 -0.25
N LEU A 16 -11.58 4.37 -0.43
CA LEU A 16 -10.92 4.03 -1.70
C LEU A 16 -11.92 3.68 -2.81
N ALA A 17 -13.02 3.00 -2.50
CA ALA A 17 -14.09 2.70 -3.46
C ALA A 17 -14.80 3.98 -3.93
N PHE A 18 -15.01 4.94 -3.03
CA PHE A 18 -15.52 6.26 -3.41
C PHE A 18 -14.56 6.99 -4.34
N LEU A 19 -13.25 7.02 -4.01
CA LEU A 19 -12.23 7.62 -4.88
C LEU A 19 -12.12 6.92 -6.24
N GLU A 20 -12.27 5.59 -6.27
CA GLU A 20 -12.29 4.82 -7.52
C GLU A 20 -13.49 5.21 -8.40
N THR A 21 -14.66 5.43 -7.78
CA THR A 21 -15.90 5.85 -8.48
C THR A 21 -15.75 7.25 -9.08
N LEU A 22 -14.97 8.13 -8.44
CA LEU A 22 -14.62 9.45 -8.96
C LEU A 22 -13.51 9.42 -10.02
N ASP A 23 -13.03 8.23 -10.41
CA ASP A 23 -11.90 8.01 -11.32
C ASP A 23 -10.61 8.76 -10.92
N CYS A 24 -10.38 8.89 -9.61
CA CYS A 24 -9.21 9.54 -9.02
C CYS A 24 -7.90 8.90 -9.52
N LYS A 25 -6.97 9.74 -10.00
CA LYS A 25 -5.68 9.32 -10.59
C LYS A 25 -4.48 9.69 -9.72
N GLU A 26 -4.73 10.43 -8.65
CA GLU A 26 -3.75 10.93 -7.71
C GLU A 26 -3.03 9.78 -7.01
N GLY A 27 -1.77 10.03 -6.63
CA GLY A 27 -1.07 9.12 -5.74
C GLY A 27 -1.80 9.01 -4.41
N ILE A 28 -1.82 7.80 -3.83
CA ILE A 28 -2.43 7.51 -2.53
C ILE A 28 -1.32 7.18 -1.54
N MET A 29 -1.38 7.79 -0.36
CA MET A 29 -0.58 7.42 0.79
C MET A 29 -1.53 6.98 1.91
N ILE A 30 -1.37 5.77 2.41
CA ILE A 30 -2.18 5.21 3.49
C ILE A 30 -1.32 5.18 4.74
N LEU A 31 -1.68 5.97 5.74
CA LEU A 31 -0.98 5.94 7.02
C LEU A 31 -1.31 4.64 7.75
N VAL A 32 -0.29 4.02 8.32
CA VAL A 32 -0.41 2.75 9.03
C VAL A 32 -0.94 2.97 10.45
N LYS A 33 -0.43 4.01 11.12
CA LYS A 33 -0.79 4.31 12.51
C LYS A 33 -2.29 4.41 12.72
N GLY A 34 -2.78 3.70 13.74
CA GLY A 34 -4.19 3.70 14.12
C GLY A 34 -5.03 2.66 13.39
N ASN A 35 -4.43 1.89 12.47
CA ASN A 35 -5.10 0.78 11.78
C ASN A 35 -4.44 -0.56 12.16
N PRO A 36 -5.04 -1.36 13.05
CA PRO A 36 -4.42 -2.60 13.54
C PRO A 36 -4.06 -3.61 12.44
N SER A 37 -4.85 -3.66 11.37
CA SER A 37 -4.60 -4.56 10.23
C SER A 37 -3.37 -4.12 9.42
N LEU A 38 -3.24 -2.82 9.16
CA LEU A 38 -2.05 -2.28 8.49
C LEU A 38 -0.81 -2.37 9.36
N GLU A 39 -0.95 -2.13 10.67
CA GLU A 39 0.14 -2.25 11.65
C GLU A 39 0.67 -3.69 11.67
N ARG A 40 -0.22 -4.68 11.79
CA ARG A 40 0.15 -6.11 11.72
C ARG A 40 0.84 -6.46 10.40
N PHE A 41 0.33 -5.94 9.27
CA PHE A 41 0.94 -6.18 7.97
C PHE A 41 2.34 -5.56 7.87
N ARG A 42 2.51 -4.29 8.25
CA ARG A 42 3.82 -3.62 8.34
C ARG A 42 4.77 -4.41 9.23
N ASP A 43 4.36 -4.78 10.43
CA ASP A 43 5.22 -5.47 11.40
C ASP A 43 5.67 -6.83 10.87
N LYS A 44 4.80 -7.55 10.15
CA LYS A 44 5.19 -8.75 9.40
C LYS A 44 6.31 -8.42 8.42
N LEU A 45 6.16 -7.40 7.57
CA LEU A 45 7.19 -7.03 6.59
C LEU A 45 8.52 -6.68 7.26
N LEU A 46 8.49 -5.83 8.29
CA LEU A 46 9.67 -5.35 9.01
C LEU A 46 10.40 -6.44 9.78
N LYS A 47 9.69 -7.49 10.20
CA LYS A 47 10.29 -8.68 10.83
C LYS A 47 11.24 -9.42 9.88
N TYR A 48 10.95 -9.45 8.58
CA TYR A 48 11.73 -10.20 7.59
C TYR A 48 12.71 -9.34 6.79
N ARG A 49 12.42 -8.05 6.60
CA ARG A 49 13.21 -7.14 5.77
C ARG A 49 13.26 -5.76 6.41
N LYS A 50 14.45 -5.18 6.47
CA LYS A 50 14.63 -3.80 6.91
C LYS A 50 14.42 -2.84 5.74
N PRO A 51 13.75 -1.69 5.94
CA PRO A 51 13.74 -0.61 4.97
C PRO A 51 15.17 -0.23 4.58
N GLN A 52 15.37 0.06 3.30
CA GLN A 52 16.65 0.51 2.76
C GLN A 52 16.47 1.85 2.08
N GLU A 53 17.57 2.61 1.98
CA GLU A 53 17.57 3.87 1.27
C GLU A 53 17.11 3.67 -0.17
N TYR A 54 15.99 4.30 -0.53
CA TYR A 54 15.38 4.21 -1.84
C TYR A 54 15.11 5.62 -2.39
N ARG A 55 15.20 5.75 -3.72
CA ARG A 55 14.86 6.98 -4.43
C ARG A 55 13.59 6.72 -5.22
N PHE A 56 12.55 7.48 -4.91
CA PHE A 56 11.24 7.35 -5.53
C PHE A 56 10.71 8.71 -5.98
N VAL A 57 9.71 8.67 -6.86
CA VAL A 57 9.07 9.88 -7.37
C VAL A 57 7.65 9.95 -6.83
N ILE A 58 7.34 11.07 -6.19
CA ILE A 58 6.01 11.43 -5.72
C ILE A 58 5.63 12.70 -6.44
N GLU A 59 4.62 12.62 -7.31
CA GLU A 59 4.06 13.79 -8.02
C GLU A 59 5.13 14.62 -8.77
N GLY A 60 6.05 13.92 -9.43
CA GLY A 60 7.15 14.54 -10.18
C GLY A 60 8.33 14.98 -9.32
N GLN A 61 8.23 14.96 -7.99
CA GLN A 61 9.32 15.29 -7.08
C GLN A 61 10.13 14.03 -6.74
N LYS A 62 11.46 14.14 -6.85
CA LYS A 62 12.39 13.08 -6.42
C LYS A 62 12.53 13.14 -4.91
N VAL A 63 12.13 12.08 -4.24
CA VAL A 63 12.21 11.92 -2.78
C VAL A 63 13.23 10.83 -2.47
N LYS A 64 13.94 11.02 -1.35
CA LYS A 64 14.88 10.08 -0.78
C LYS A 64 14.40 9.71 0.61
N GLY A 65 14.35 8.42 0.91
CA GLY A 65 13.95 7.92 2.23
C GLY A 65 14.15 6.42 2.33
N ASN A 66 14.00 5.90 3.53
CA ASN A 66 14.03 4.46 3.79
C ASN A 66 12.69 3.84 3.42
N ALA A 67 12.72 2.83 2.55
CA ALA A 67 11.52 2.18 2.08
C ALA A 67 11.70 0.67 1.92
N LEU A 68 10.59 -0.07 2.00
CA LEU A 68 10.49 -1.40 1.42
C LEU A 68 9.87 -1.26 0.03
N ALA A 69 10.68 -1.51 -1.00
CA ALA A 69 10.20 -1.53 -2.38
C ALA A 69 9.28 -2.74 -2.63
N PHE A 70 8.44 -2.64 -3.67
CA PHE A 70 7.52 -3.71 -4.08
C PHE A 70 8.12 -5.12 -4.03
N TRP A 71 9.28 -5.33 -4.65
CA TRP A 71 9.93 -6.64 -4.75
C TRP A 71 10.24 -7.23 -3.38
N THR A 72 10.71 -6.38 -2.45
CA THR A 72 10.99 -6.77 -1.06
C THR A 72 9.70 -7.11 -0.31
N ILE A 73 8.61 -6.40 -0.58
CA ILE A 73 7.30 -6.71 0.00
C ILE A 73 6.80 -8.07 -0.52
N THR A 74 6.91 -8.34 -1.82
CA THR A 74 6.46 -9.60 -2.42
C THR A 74 7.32 -10.81 -2.03
N GLU A 75 8.58 -10.63 -1.66
CA GLU A 75 9.38 -11.72 -1.05
C GLU A 75 8.78 -12.20 0.28
N VAL A 76 8.08 -11.33 1.01
CA VAL A 76 7.44 -11.65 2.29
C VAL A 76 5.96 -12.01 2.11
N GLU A 77 5.32 -11.44 1.10
CA GLU A 77 3.91 -11.65 0.76
C GLU A 77 3.74 -11.88 -0.75
N ASP A 78 4.06 -13.10 -1.21
CA ASP A 78 4.08 -13.45 -2.63
C ASP A 78 2.71 -13.30 -3.31
N ALA A 79 1.62 -13.46 -2.56
CA ALA A 79 0.27 -13.23 -3.08
C ALA A 79 0.09 -11.83 -3.72
N LEU A 80 0.84 -10.81 -3.26
CA LEU A 80 0.79 -9.47 -3.82
C LEU A 80 1.36 -9.37 -5.25
N SER A 81 2.24 -10.29 -5.66
CA SER A 81 2.80 -10.31 -7.02
C SER A 81 1.74 -10.60 -8.10
N PHE A 82 0.70 -11.35 -7.73
CA PHE A 82 -0.47 -11.65 -8.56
C PHE A 82 -1.56 -10.57 -8.47
N LEU A 83 -1.49 -9.72 -7.46
CA LEU A 83 -2.54 -8.74 -7.16
C LEU A 83 -2.36 -7.40 -7.86
N PHE A 84 -1.17 -6.95 -8.21
CA PHE A 84 -1.02 -5.75 -9.06
C PHE A 84 0.42 -5.58 -9.52
N THR A 85 0.62 -4.69 -10.50
CA THR A 85 1.94 -4.44 -11.08
C THR A 85 2.90 -3.78 -10.08
N HIS A 86 4.18 -4.13 -10.21
CA HIS A 86 5.28 -3.71 -9.33
C HIS A 86 5.52 -2.21 -9.18
N ARG A 87 4.97 -1.36 -10.06
CA ARG A 87 5.41 0.03 -10.20
C ARG A 87 4.64 0.98 -9.29
N GLY A 88 5.37 1.69 -8.44
CA GLY A 88 4.81 2.74 -7.60
C GLY A 88 3.99 2.17 -6.44
N PHE A 89 4.40 1.03 -5.87
CA PHE A 89 3.98 0.59 -4.54
C PHE A 89 5.21 0.36 -3.67
N PHE A 90 5.22 0.96 -2.47
CA PHE A 90 6.26 0.77 -1.46
C PHE A 90 5.75 1.15 -0.07
N TYR A 91 6.40 0.64 0.97
CA TYR A 91 6.23 1.14 2.33
C TYR A 91 7.32 2.18 2.63
N TRP A 92 6.94 3.35 3.12
CA TRP A 92 7.84 4.46 3.44
C TRP A 92 7.99 4.60 4.96
N GLU A 93 9.18 4.33 5.49
CA GLU A 93 9.47 4.27 6.92
C GLU A 93 9.26 5.61 7.62
N GLU A 94 9.79 6.72 7.08
CA GLU A 94 9.71 8.03 7.72
C GLU A 94 8.28 8.58 7.83
N LYS A 95 7.35 8.04 7.05
CA LYS A 95 5.93 8.41 7.08
C LYS A 95 5.04 7.34 7.71
N ASP A 96 5.59 6.17 8.06
CA ASP A 96 4.84 4.99 8.50
C ASP A 96 3.62 4.76 7.59
N ALA A 97 3.88 4.64 6.27
CA ALA A 97 2.82 4.68 5.27
C ALA A 97 3.05 3.75 4.08
N PHE A 98 1.97 3.17 3.57
CA PHE A 98 1.96 2.49 2.26
C PHE A 98 1.65 3.50 1.16
N VAL A 99 2.54 3.61 0.19
CA VAL A 99 2.49 4.62 -0.88
C VAL A 99 2.20 3.97 -2.21
N PHE A 100 1.23 4.54 -2.94
CA PHE A 100 0.83 4.18 -4.29
C PHE A 100 1.00 5.40 -5.19
N THR A 101 1.90 5.35 -6.17
CA THR A 101 2.16 6.45 -7.12
C THR A 101 2.06 6.00 -8.57
N SER A 102 1.70 6.92 -9.45
CA SER A 102 1.80 6.68 -10.89
C SER A 102 3.28 6.69 -11.28
N PRO A 103 3.82 5.61 -11.86
CA PRO A 103 5.17 5.61 -12.39
C PRO A 103 5.33 6.62 -13.53
N ILE A 104 6.58 7.02 -13.81
CA ILE A 104 6.93 7.95 -14.91
C ILE A 104 6.52 7.38 -16.28
N THR A 105 6.60 6.07 -16.44
CA THR A 105 6.02 5.35 -17.58
C THR A 105 4.53 5.10 -17.32
N PRO A 106 3.64 5.10 -18.33
CA PRO A 106 2.22 4.80 -18.11
C PRO A 106 2.07 3.48 -17.34
N SER A 107 1.56 3.55 -16.11
CA SER A 107 1.03 2.36 -15.45
C SER A 107 -0.31 2.05 -16.09
N PRO A 108 -0.59 0.78 -16.41
CA PRO A 108 -1.92 0.40 -16.88
C PRO A 108 -2.99 0.57 -15.78
N GLU A 109 -2.59 0.65 -14.51
CA GLU A 109 -3.51 0.68 -13.36
C GLU A 109 -3.30 1.93 -12.48
N PRO A 110 -4.38 2.70 -12.18
CA PRO A 110 -4.32 3.86 -11.29
C PRO A 110 -3.91 3.52 -9.85
N PRO A 111 -3.25 4.44 -9.12
CA PRO A 111 -2.85 4.22 -7.72
C PRO A 111 -4.00 3.81 -6.79
N VAL A 112 -5.16 4.47 -6.91
CA VAL A 112 -6.37 4.19 -6.12
C VAL A 112 -6.82 2.74 -6.26
N ARG A 113 -6.84 2.20 -7.48
CA ARG A 113 -7.28 0.80 -7.71
C ARG A 113 -6.34 -0.19 -7.05
N ARG A 114 -5.03 0.04 -7.12
CA ARG A 114 -4.03 -0.82 -6.48
C ARG A 114 -4.13 -0.75 -4.96
N ALA A 115 -4.30 0.45 -4.41
CA ALA A 115 -4.56 0.65 -2.98
C ALA A 115 -5.81 -0.13 -2.53
N LEU A 116 -6.92 -0.03 -3.28
CA LEU A 116 -8.15 -0.76 -2.98
C LEU A 116 -7.96 -2.28 -3.04
N ARG A 117 -7.18 -2.79 -4.00
CA ARG A 117 -6.85 -4.22 -4.10
C ARG A 117 -6.02 -4.71 -2.93
N LEU A 118 -5.05 -3.94 -2.44
CA LEU A 118 -4.30 -4.26 -1.22
C LEU A 118 -5.25 -4.38 -0.02
N VAL A 119 -6.12 -3.38 0.17
CA VAL A 119 -7.05 -3.35 1.32
C VAL A 119 -8.01 -4.54 1.29
N ARG A 120 -8.59 -4.84 0.12
CA ARG A 120 -9.45 -6.02 -0.07
C ARG A 120 -8.72 -7.34 0.13
N TYR A 121 -7.43 -7.40 -0.21
CA TYR A 121 -6.61 -8.56 0.07
C TYR A 121 -6.39 -8.76 1.57
N LEU A 122 -5.98 -7.70 2.29
CA LEU A 122 -5.75 -7.77 3.73
C LEU A 122 -7.03 -8.15 4.49
N LYS A 123 -8.18 -7.62 4.07
CA LYS A 123 -9.48 -7.94 4.68
C LYS A 123 -9.85 -9.41 4.52
N ARG A 124 -9.76 -9.95 3.30
CA ARG A 124 -10.01 -11.38 3.05
C ARG A 124 -9.09 -12.29 3.84
N ARG A 125 -7.82 -11.91 3.96
CA ARG A 125 -6.86 -12.65 4.76
C ARG A 125 -7.25 -12.70 6.24
N GLU A 126 -7.73 -11.58 6.82
CA GLU A 126 -8.21 -11.56 8.21
C GLU A 126 -9.47 -12.42 8.40
N GLU A 127 -10.38 -12.42 7.42
CA GLU A 127 -11.55 -13.30 7.42
C GLU A 127 -11.15 -14.78 7.37
N ASP A 128 -10.16 -15.14 6.57
CA ASP A 128 -9.65 -16.51 6.47
C ASP A 128 -8.93 -16.97 7.74
N ASP A 129 -8.18 -16.08 8.39
CA ASP A 129 -7.48 -16.37 9.66
C ASP A 129 -8.48 -16.59 10.80
N ASN A 130 -9.54 -15.76 10.90
CA ASN A 130 -10.59 -15.90 11.91
C ASN A 130 -11.46 -17.17 11.75
N ASN A 131 -11.60 -17.70 10.54
CA ASN A 131 -12.38 -18.91 10.28
C ASN A 131 -11.60 -20.21 10.56
N ARG A 132 -10.31 -20.11 10.92
CA ARG A 132 -9.44 -21.25 11.24
C ARG A 132 -9.18 -21.42 12.74
N GLU A 133 -9.63 -20.47 13.56
CA GLU A 133 -9.64 -20.53 15.03
C GLU A 133 -10.96 -21.10 15.55
#